data_AF-A0AAV5TT10-F1
#
_entry.id   AF-A0AAV5TT10-F1
#
_cell.length_a   1.000
_cell.length_b   1.000
_cell.length_c   1.000
_cell.angle_alpha   90.00
_cell.angle_beta   90.00
_cell.angle_gamma   90.00
#
_symmetry.space_group_name_H-M   'P 1'
#
loop_
_entity.id
_entity.type
_entity.pdbx_description
1 polymer ?
#
loop_
_entity_poly.entity_id
_entity_poly.type
_entity_poly.pdbx_seq_one_letter_code
_entity_poly.pdbx_strand_id
1 'polypeptide(L)'
;MRVEILLLLCFAHGISAFSWAERIRCNVSKLIMSTTGSGVPFSPQDRSSCPPEGVWSEWTTTGPCATTCGSCSNATRTRTCTNKCGNCPCTGPSEDVGLCGLEMCAFPNPTCCDPYKKSLNDVTNDFFCGTGNVVVSECKS
;
A
#
# COMPACT_ATOMS: atom_id res chain seq x y z
N MET A 1 -2.24 -50.20 14.83
CA MET A 1 -0.95 -50.90 14.78
C MET A 1 -1.10 -52.11 13.85
N ARG A 2 -0.18 -52.21 12.88
CA ARG A 2 -0.02 -53.23 11.83
C ARG A 2 -1.01 -53.15 10.64
N VAL A 3 -0.67 -52.47 9.53
CA VAL A 3 0.39 -52.73 8.49
C VAL A 3 -0.10 -53.78 7.49
N GLU A 4 -0.03 -53.65 6.16
CA GLU A 4 0.19 -52.58 5.17
C GLU A 4 -0.16 -53.22 3.80
N ILE A 5 -0.75 -52.42 2.91
CA ILE A 5 -0.37 -52.24 1.50
C ILE A 5 -0.35 -53.48 0.57
N LEU A 6 -1.44 -53.63 -0.21
CA LEU A 6 -1.34 -54.11 -1.60
C LEU A 6 -1.46 -52.89 -2.54
N LEU A 7 -0.32 -52.33 -2.94
CA LEU A 7 -0.18 -51.76 -4.27
C LEU A 7 0.09 -52.93 -5.21
N LEU A 8 -0.58 -52.98 -6.37
CA LEU A 8 0.03 -53.21 -7.69
C LEU A 8 -1.07 -53.26 -8.78
N LEU A 9 -0.96 -52.27 -9.69
CA LEU A 9 -1.18 -52.37 -11.15
C LEU A 9 -2.59 -52.57 -11.69
N CYS A 10 -3.14 -51.52 -12.31
CA CYS A 10 -4.05 -51.67 -13.45
C CYS A 10 -3.32 -51.21 -14.73
N PHE A 11 -2.74 -52.16 -15.47
CA PHE A 11 -2.60 -52.02 -16.92
C PHE A 11 -3.87 -52.60 -17.54
N ALA A 12 -4.71 -51.73 -18.11
CA ALA A 12 -5.89 -52.12 -18.84
C ALA A 12 -5.51 -52.45 -20.29
N HIS A 13 -5.80 -53.68 -20.73
CA HIS A 13 -6.03 -53.99 -22.14
C HIS A 13 -7.54 -54.17 -22.33
N GLY A 14 -8.05 -53.70 -23.49
CA GLY A 14 -9.46 -53.61 -23.88
C GLY A 14 -10.26 -54.92 -23.77
N ILE A 15 -11.56 -54.98 -24.07
CA ILE A 15 -12.23 -54.59 -25.32
C ILE A 15 -13.76 -54.46 -25.09
N SER A 16 -14.41 -53.60 -25.89
CA SER A 16 -15.79 -53.64 -26.43
C SER A 16 -17.02 -53.67 -25.51
N ALA A 17 -17.69 -52.52 -25.49
CA ALA A 17 -19.08 -52.27 -25.93
C ALA A 17 -20.21 -53.18 -25.41
N PHE A 18 -20.97 -52.66 -24.44
CA PHE A 18 -22.44 -52.67 -24.42
C PHE A 18 -22.94 -51.38 -23.72
N SER A 19 -23.91 -50.70 -24.36
CA SER A 19 -24.83 -49.69 -23.79
C SER A 19 -25.49 -50.26 -22.51
N TRP A 20 -26.07 -49.57 -21.53
CA TRP A 20 -27.02 -48.44 -21.47
C TRP A 20 -27.02 -47.91 -20.02
N ALA A 21 -27.08 -46.58 -19.82
CA ALA A 21 -27.24 -45.87 -18.52
C ALA A 21 -26.06 -46.03 -17.52
N GLU A 22 -25.44 -45.01 -16.93
CA GLU A 22 -25.92 -43.70 -16.49
C GLU A 22 -24.82 -42.63 -16.65
N ARG A 23 -25.29 -41.40 -16.87
CA ARG A 23 -24.51 -40.17 -16.94
C ARG A 23 -24.41 -39.56 -15.54
N ILE A 24 -23.23 -39.16 -15.10
CA ILE A 24 -23.10 -37.96 -14.24
C ILE A 24 -21.99 -37.09 -14.82
N ARG A 25 -22.42 -36.13 -15.64
CA ARG A 25 -21.69 -34.89 -15.84
C ARG A 25 -21.84 -34.07 -14.56
N CYS A 26 -20.74 -33.67 -13.92
CA CYS A 26 -20.79 -32.52 -13.03
C CYS A 26 -20.89 -31.26 -13.91
N ASN A 27 -22.07 -30.67 -13.89
CA ASN A 27 -22.52 -29.56 -14.70
C ASN A 27 -22.01 -28.23 -14.14
N VAL A 28 -21.59 -27.34 -15.04
CA VAL A 28 -21.40 -25.91 -14.82
C VAL A 28 -22.80 -25.29 -14.67
N SER A 29 -23.32 -25.14 -13.45
CA SER A 29 -24.37 -24.15 -13.09
C SER A 29 -24.85 -24.27 -11.63
N LYS A 30 -24.95 -23.11 -10.97
CA LYS A 30 -25.72 -22.78 -9.75
C LYS A 30 -25.12 -23.18 -8.38
N LEU A 31 -24.28 -22.30 -7.86
CA LEU A 31 -24.52 -21.72 -6.54
C LEU A 31 -24.61 -20.20 -6.70
N ILE A 32 -25.85 -19.73 -6.82
CA ILE A 32 -26.21 -18.32 -6.80
C ILE A 32 -26.35 -17.97 -5.31
N MET A 33 -25.37 -17.26 -4.74
CA MET A 33 -25.56 -16.61 -3.45
C MET A 33 -26.19 -15.24 -3.73
N SER A 34 -27.51 -15.17 -3.61
CA SER A 34 -28.24 -13.91 -3.63
C SER A 34 -28.09 -13.20 -2.29
N THR A 35 -27.26 -12.16 -2.24
CA THR A 35 -27.45 -11.03 -1.33
C THR A 35 -27.59 -9.77 -2.17
N THR A 36 -28.81 -9.24 -2.21
CA THR A 36 -29.13 -7.87 -2.58
C THR A 36 -28.35 -6.91 -1.68
N GLY A 37 -27.32 -6.31 -2.26
CA GLY A 37 -26.65 -5.12 -1.78
C GLY A 37 -25.94 -4.54 -2.99
N SER A 38 -26.28 -3.32 -3.37
CA SER A 38 -25.66 -2.59 -4.47
C SER A 38 -24.20 -2.29 -4.15
N GLY A 39 -23.36 -3.31 -4.18
CA GLY A 39 -21.91 -3.17 -4.28
C GLY A 39 -21.60 -2.87 -5.73
N VAL A 40 -21.37 -1.60 -6.03
CA VAL A 40 -20.77 -1.19 -7.31
C VAL A 40 -19.51 -2.06 -7.49
N PRO A 41 -19.34 -2.78 -8.61
CA PRO A 41 -18.06 -3.41 -8.89
C PRO A 41 -17.03 -2.29 -8.89
N PHE A 42 -16.12 -2.30 -7.92
CA PHE A 42 -14.90 -1.51 -7.97
C PHE A 42 -14.15 -2.00 -9.20
N SER A 43 -14.37 -1.31 -10.32
CA SER A 43 -13.71 -1.63 -11.58
C SER A 43 -12.21 -1.54 -11.35
N PRO A 44 -11.40 -2.56 -11.71
CA PRO A 44 -9.93 -2.51 -11.59
C PRO A 44 -9.24 -1.45 -12.47
N GLN A 45 -10.00 -0.54 -13.10
CA GLN A 45 -9.55 0.21 -14.26
C GLN A 45 -8.97 1.61 -14.00
N ASP A 46 -8.69 2.00 -12.75
CA ASP A 46 -8.19 3.37 -12.48
C ASP A 46 -6.85 3.42 -11.71
N ARG A 47 -6.02 2.37 -11.83
CA ARG A 47 -4.64 2.41 -11.30
C ARG A 47 -3.63 3.06 -12.24
N SER A 48 -3.97 3.26 -13.51
CA SER A 48 -3.08 3.86 -14.51
C SER A 48 -2.89 5.37 -14.34
N SER A 49 -3.83 6.04 -13.69
CA SER A 49 -3.83 7.47 -13.34
C SER A 49 -3.15 7.75 -11.99
N CYS A 50 -2.93 6.70 -11.18
CA CYS A 50 -2.37 6.83 -9.84
C CYS A 50 -0.86 7.06 -9.85
N PRO A 51 -0.36 7.99 -9.01
CA PRO A 51 1.04 8.00 -8.63
C PRO A 51 1.46 6.64 -8.05
N PRO A 52 2.69 6.15 -8.32
CA PRO A 52 3.14 4.84 -7.88
C PRO A 52 2.96 4.56 -6.38
N GLU A 53 3.13 5.58 -5.54
CA GLU A 53 3.07 5.49 -4.08
C GLU A 53 1.76 6.03 -3.48
N GLY A 54 0.78 6.37 -4.33
CA GLY A 54 -0.40 7.15 -3.93
C GLY A 54 -0.03 8.58 -3.54
N VAL A 55 -0.95 9.28 -2.85
CA VAL A 55 -0.71 10.64 -2.35
C VAL A 55 -0.79 10.63 -0.84
N TRP A 56 0.35 10.81 -0.19
CA TRP A 56 0.44 10.92 1.27
C TRP A 56 0.19 12.35 1.74
N SER A 57 -0.30 12.49 2.96
CA SER A 57 -0.22 13.75 3.70
C SER A 57 1.23 14.04 4.09
N GLU A 58 1.46 15.28 4.51
CA GLU A 58 2.69 15.62 5.23
C GLU A 58 2.85 14.76 6.50
N TRP A 59 4.12 14.55 6.87
CA TRP A 59 4.45 13.89 8.12
C TRP A 59 4.14 14.81 9.30
N THR A 60 3.40 14.28 10.28
CA THR A 60 3.09 14.96 11.53
C THR A 60 3.84 14.29 12.66
N THR A 61 4.62 15.06 13.43
CA THR A 61 5.32 14.52 14.61
C THR A 61 4.31 14.23 15.72
N THR A 62 4.30 13.00 16.24
CA THR A 62 3.42 12.56 17.33
C THR A 62 4.19 12.31 18.63
N GLY A 63 5.48 12.00 18.55
CA GLY A 63 6.36 11.83 19.70
C GLY A 63 6.95 13.14 20.24
N PRO A 64 7.53 13.12 21.45
CA PRO A 64 8.30 14.26 21.95
C PRO A 64 9.52 14.49 21.06
N CYS A 65 9.70 15.72 20.58
CA CYS A 65 10.89 16.11 19.85
C CYS A 65 11.83 16.89 20.77
N ALA A 66 13.11 16.47 20.84
CA ALA A 66 14.11 17.15 21.67
C ALA A 66 14.51 18.53 21.15
N THR A 67 14.29 18.80 19.86
CA THR A 67 14.63 20.07 19.21
C THR A 67 13.41 20.66 18.51
N THR A 68 13.26 21.98 18.53
CA THR A 68 12.15 22.67 17.86
C THR A 68 12.52 23.17 16.46
N CYS A 69 13.82 23.29 16.16
CA CYS A 69 14.33 23.75 14.87
C CYS A 69 15.53 22.91 14.40
N GLY A 70 15.90 23.09 13.14
CA GLY A 70 17.12 22.60 12.52
C GLY A 70 17.09 21.14 12.09
N SER A 71 16.00 20.40 12.37
CA SER A 71 15.92 18.95 12.10
C SER A 71 17.05 18.14 12.73
N CYS A 72 17.38 18.47 13.98
CA CYS A 72 18.53 17.89 14.69
C CYS A 72 18.17 16.60 15.46
N SER A 73 16.88 16.28 15.59
CA SER A 73 16.39 15.13 16.35
C SER A 73 15.37 14.34 15.55
N ASN A 74 15.17 13.09 15.98
CA ASN A 74 14.11 12.23 15.46
C ASN A 74 13.02 12.01 16.52
N ALA A 75 11.79 11.85 16.05
CA ALA A 75 10.65 11.46 16.85
C ALA A 75 9.71 10.57 16.02
N THR A 76 8.79 9.90 16.70
CA THR A 76 7.69 9.22 16.03
C THR A 76 6.85 10.24 15.27
N ARG A 77 6.49 9.89 14.05
CA ARG A 77 5.68 10.69 13.13
C ARG A 77 4.70 9.83 12.38
N THR A 78 3.58 10.41 12.01
CA THR A 78 2.51 9.74 11.27
C THR A 78 2.12 10.54 10.04
N ARG A 79 1.51 9.85 9.07
CA ARG A 79 0.93 10.43 7.86
C ARG A 79 -0.31 9.65 7.47
N THR A 80 -1.19 10.28 6.72
CA THR A 80 -2.44 9.67 6.24
C THR A 80 -2.44 9.58 4.73
N CYS A 81 -3.05 8.51 4.19
CA CYS A 81 -3.26 8.40 2.76
C CYS A 81 -4.40 9.33 2.35
N THR A 82 -4.17 10.15 1.33
CA THR A 82 -5.13 11.15 0.85
C THR A 82 -5.77 10.70 -0.45
N ASN A 83 -7.02 11.11 -0.66
CA ASN A 83 -7.77 10.79 -1.89
C ASN A 83 -7.61 11.87 -2.98
N LYS A 84 -6.50 12.64 -2.97
CA LYS A 84 -6.30 13.77 -3.90
C LYS A 84 -6.30 13.35 -5.37
N CYS A 85 -5.80 12.15 -5.67
CA CYS A 85 -5.86 11.55 -7.00
C CYS A 85 -6.92 10.45 -7.13
N GLY A 86 -8.05 10.58 -6.41
CA GLY A 86 -9.04 9.52 -6.31
C GLY A 86 -8.65 8.43 -5.30
N ASN A 87 -9.17 7.21 -5.46
CA ASN A 87 -8.94 6.08 -4.55
C ASN A 87 -7.58 5.39 -4.82
N CYS A 88 -6.52 6.18 -4.98
CA CYS A 88 -5.18 5.65 -5.19
C CYS A 88 -4.64 5.06 -3.90
N PRO A 89 -4.29 3.76 -3.88
CA PRO A 89 -3.77 3.12 -2.68
C PRO A 89 -2.36 3.64 -2.42
N CYS A 90 -2.12 4.10 -1.19
CA CYS A 90 -0.79 4.48 -0.78
C CYS A 90 0.05 3.25 -0.40
N THR A 91 1.33 3.28 -0.77
CA THR A 91 2.28 2.21 -0.43
C THR A 91 3.26 2.71 0.64
N GLY A 92 3.59 1.82 1.58
CA GLY A 92 4.49 2.09 2.70
C GLY A 92 3.78 2.39 4.03
N PRO A 93 4.55 2.67 5.09
CA PRO A 93 4.01 2.84 6.43
C PRO A 93 3.33 4.20 6.62
N SER A 94 2.30 4.21 7.47
CA SER A 94 1.62 5.43 7.96
C SER A 94 2.25 5.99 9.23
N GLU A 95 3.19 5.26 9.84
CA GLU A 95 3.91 5.64 11.06
C GLU A 95 5.39 5.25 10.93
N ASP A 96 6.28 6.13 11.36
CA ASP A 96 7.72 5.96 11.26
C ASP A 96 8.45 6.79 12.34
N VAL A 97 9.74 6.58 12.52
CA VAL A 97 10.62 7.46 13.30
C VAL A 97 11.48 8.27 12.34
N GLY A 98 11.34 9.59 12.38
CA GLY A 98 12.15 10.47 11.53
C GLY A 98 12.22 11.88 12.07
N LEU A 99 12.67 12.80 11.23
CA LEU A 99 13.03 14.16 11.64
C LEU A 99 11.84 14.90 12.26
N CYS A 100 12.15 15.66 13.29
CA CYS A 100 11.23 16.56 13.96
C CYS A 100 11.92 17.89 14.25
N GLY A 101 11.13 18.93 14.57
CA GLY A 101 11.65 20.29 14.68
C GLY A 101 12.18 20.79 13.34
N LEU A 102 11.34 20.68 12.30
CA LEU A 102 11.73 20.97 10.92
C LEU A 102 11.92 22.46 10.63
N GLU A 103 11.52 23.34 11.55
CA GLU A 103 11.65 24.78 11.41
C GLU A 103 13.12 25.19 11.26
N MET A 104 13.37 26.30 10.55
CA MET A 104 14.71 26.87 10.44
C MET A 104 15.14 27.51 11.76
N CYS A 105 16.34 27.18 12.24
CA CYS A 105 16.90 27.89 13.39
C CYS A 105 17.37 29.30 13.00
N ALA A 106 17.22 30.24 13.93
CA ALA A 106 17.81 31.58 13.83
C ALA A 106 19.26 31.60 14.35
N PHE A 107 20.02 32.61 13.95
CA PHE A 107 21.34 32.92 14.49
C PHE A 107 21.30 33.02 16.04
N PRO A 108 22.30 32.52 16.79
CA PRO A 108 23.62 32.05 16.34
C PRO A 108 23.69 30.57 15.95
N ASN A 109 22.58 29.84 16.03
CA ASN A 109 22.57 28.44 15.66
C ASN A 109 22.63 28.28 14.14
N PRO A 110 23.23 27.19 13.63
CA PRO A 110 23.13 26.86 12.21
C PRO A 110 21.66 26.67 11.84
N THR A 111 21.25 27.19 10.69
CA THR A 111 19.85 27.15 10.22
C THR A 111 19.29 25.74 10.20
N CYS A 112 20.10 24.78 9.75
CA CYS A 112 19.81 23.36 9.76
C CYS A 112 21.00 22.58 10.32
N CYS A 113 20.73 21.49 11.04
CA CYS A 113 21.76 20.53 11.44
C CYS A 113 22.25 19.75 10.23
N ASP A 114 23.55 19.47 10.17
CA ASP A 114 24.09 18.61 9.11
C ASP A 114 23.57 17.17 9.25
N PRO A 115 23.24 16.49 8.13
CA PRO A 115 23.48 16.88 6.73
C PRO A 115 22.34 17.70 6.09
N TYR A 116 21.33 18.10 6.85
CA TYR A 116 20.13 18.74 6.32
C TYR A 116 20.38 20.17 5.85
N LYS A 117 19.58 20.58 4.87
CA LYS A 117 19.66 21.91 4.26
C LYS A 117 18.27 22.54 4.21
N LYS A 118 18.24 23.84 3.92
CA LYS A 118 17.00 24.56 3.67
C LYS A 118 16.33 23.96 2.42
N SER A 119 15.13 23.46 2.61
CA SER A 119 14.27 22.86 1.60
C SER A 119 12.95 23.62 1.52
N LEU A 120 12.31 23.61 0.36
CA LEU A 120 10.99 24.17 0.14
C LEU A 120 9.94 23.05 0.18
N ASN A 121 8.88 23.27 0.95
CA ASN A 121 7.66 22.50 0.81
C ASN A 121 6.72 23.27 -0.13
N ASP A 122 6.58 22.79 -1.36
CA ASP A 122 5.72 23.42 -2.37
C ASP A 122 4.22 23.25 -2.07
N VAL A 123 3.85 22.33 -1.16
CA VAL A 123 2.46 22.08 -0.76
C VAL A 123 1.97 23.18 0.19
N THR A 124 2.78 23.53 1.18
CA THR A 124 2.48 24.54 2.21
C THR A 124 3.17 25.89 1.97
N ASN A 125 4.04 25.97 0.96
CA ASN A 125 4.80 27.16 0.56
C ASN A 125 5.67 27.74 1.69
N ASP A 126 6.36 26.87 2.41
CA ASP A 126 7.20 27.21 3.54
C ASP A 126 8.57 26.51 3.46
N PHE A 127 9.55 27.12 4.13
CA PHE A 127 10.90 26.60 4.19
C PHE A 127 11.10 25.78 5.45
N PHE A 128 11.73 24.63 5.30
CA PHE A 128 12.04 23.71 6.39
C PHE A 128 13.45 23.15 6.22
N CYS A 129 13.96 22.48 7.25
CA CYS A 129 15.20 21.74 7.19
C CYS A 129 14.92 20.29 6.77
N GLY A 130 15.55 19.82 5.69
CA GLY A 130 15.31 18.48 5.18
C GLY A 130 16.41 17.98 4.26
N THR A 131 16.18 16.81 3.66
CA THR A 131 17.07 16.19 2.69
C THR A 131 16.82 16.64 1.25
N GLY A 132 15.67 17.26 0.98
CA GLY A 132 15.28 17.81 -0.32
C GLY A 132 13.94 18.52 -0.25
N ASN A 133 13.50 19.10 -1.37
CA ASN A 133 12.20 19.77 -1.47
C ASN A 133 11.07 18.75 -1.48
N VAL A 134 9.91 19.15 -0.94
CA VAL A 134 8.66 18.41 -1.09
C VAL A 134 7.86 19.07 -2.20
N VAL A 135 7.68 18.36 -3.31
CA VAL A 135 6.94 18.87 -4.48
C VAL A 135 5.47 18.48 -4.38
N VAL A 136 4.60 19.31 -4.97
CA VAL A 136 3.17 18.96 -5.10
C VAL A 136 3.03 17.68 -5.92
N SER A 137 2.31 16.71 -5.38
CA SER A 137 1.98 15.47 -6.10
C SER A 137 0.92 15.77 -7.16
N GLU A 138 1.31 15.71 -8.43
CA GLU A 138 0.39 15.86 -9.56
C GLU A 138 -0.28 14.52 -9.90
N CYS A 139 -1.60 14.55 -10.04
CA CYS A 139 -2.37 13.41 -10.51
C CYS A 139 -2.24 13.32 -12.03
N LYS A 140 -1.89 12.14 -12.57
CA LYS A 140 -1.88 11.94 -14.02
C LYS A 140 -3.33 11.78 -14.48
N SER A 141 -3.81 12.76 -15.24
CA SER A 141 -5.10 12.74 -15.93
C SER A 141 -5.11 11.80 -17.13
#